data_AF-A0A966TP60-F1
#
_entry.id   AF-A0A966TP60-F1
#
_cell.length_a   1.000
_cell.length_b   1.000
_cell.length_c   1.000
_cell.angle_alpha   90.00
_cell.angle_beta   90.00
_cell.angle_gamma   90.00
#
_symmetry.space_group_name_H-M   'P 1'
#
loop_
_entity.id
_entity.type
_entity.pdbx_description
1 polymer ?
#
loop_
_entity_poly.entity_id
_entity_poly.type
_entity_poly.pdbx_seq_one_letter_code
_entity_poly.pdbx_strand_id
1 'polypeptide(L)'
;MFSKLQEKWKVGGIRLVLILCTFAVGGSATGWAGKKIMNLLAIEQDWLWAVVYIVLMTVLWPLMVLLISIPFGQFNFFRNYIRKLGEKLTFLR
;
A
#
# COMPACT_ATOMS: atom_id res chain seq x y z
N MET A 1 -2.30 -3.26 -21.84
CA MET A 1 -1.95 -3.40 -20.40
C MET A 1 -3.13 -3.01 -19.50
N PHE A 2 -3.68 -1.80 -19.63
CA PHE A 2 -4.79 -1.33 -18.79
C PHE A 2 -6.05 -2.21 -18.89
N SER A 3 -6.43 -2.69 -20.08
CA SER A 3 -7.59 -3.58 -20.25
C SER A 3 -7.52 -4.86 -19.39
N LYS A 4 -6.33 -5.46 -19.27
CA LYS A 4 -6.11 -6.63 -18.40
C LYS A 4 -6.32 -6.30 -16.91
N LEU A 5 -5.93 -5.09 -16.48
CA LEU A 5 -6.17 -4.63 -15.10
C LEU A 5 -7.66 -4.34 -14.86
N GLN A 6 -8.33 -3.71 -15.84
CA GLN A 6 -9.78 -3.48 -15.79
C GLN A 6 -10.55 -4.79 -15.66
N GLU A 7 -10.21 -5.80 -16.45
CA GLU A 7 -10.80 -7.14 -16.38
C GLU A 7 -10.50 -7.84 -15.05
N LYS A 8 -9.23 -7.85 -14.63
CA LYS A 8 -8.79 -8.49 -13.38
C LYS A 8 -9.48 -7.91 -12.14
N TRP A 9 -9.69 -6.60 -12.12
CA TRP A 9 -10.27 -5.89 -10.99
C TRP A 9 -11.76 -5.56 -11.17
N LYS A 10 -12.33 -5.86 -12.34
CA LYS A 10 -13.72 -5.56 -12.72
C LYS A 10 -14.07 -4.07 -12.51
N VAL A 11 -13.24 -3.18 -13.04
CA VAL A 11 -13.40 -1.72 -12.90
C VAL A 11 -13.34 -1.01 -14.27
N GLY A 12 -14.13 0.07 -14.41
CA GLY A 12 -14.08 0.93 -15.59
C GLY A 12 -12.80 1.78 -15.65
N GLY A 13 -12.61 2.51 -16.77
CA GLY A 13 -11.40 3.32 -17.03
C GLY A 13 -11.11 4.38 -15.97
N ILE A 14 -12.09 5.24 -15.67
CA ILE A 14 -11.95 6.31 -14.68
C ILE A 14 -11.59 5.72 -13.31
N ARG A 15 -12.27 4.65 -12.91
CA ARG A 15 -12.01 3.99 -11.63
C ARG A 15 -10.62 3.37 -11.57
N LEU A 16 -10.14 2.78 -12.67
CA LEU A 16 -8.77 2.27 -12.74
C LEU A 16 -7.75 3.41 -12.56
N VAL A 17 -7.95 4.55 -13.20
CA VAL A 17 -7.05 5.72 -13.04
C VAL A 17 -7.03 6.18 -11.58
N LEU A 18 -8.18 6.33 -10.92
CA LEU A 18 -8.26 6.71 -9.51
C LEU A 18 -7.55 5.70 -8.59
N ILE A 19 -7.69 4.40 -8.88
CA ILE A 19 -6.99 3.34 -8.15
C ILE A 19 -5.47 3.48 -8.33
N LEU A 20 -4.99 3.69 -9.56
CA LEU A 20 -3.55 3.86 -9.83
C LEU A 20 -3.00 5.13 -9.18
N CYS A 21 -3.74 6.24 -9.20
CA CYS A 21 -3.39 7.46 -8.46
C CYS A 21 -3.31 7.19 -6.96
N THR A 22 -4.26 6.44 -6.40
CA THR A 22 -4.24 6.07 -4.98
C THR A 22 -3.01 5.22 -4.64
N PHE A 23 -2.64 4.27 -5.49
CA PHE A 23 -1.41 3.47 -5.31
C PHE A 23 -0.15 4.34 -5.37
N ALA A 24 -0.06 5.26 -6.33
CA ALA A 24 1.09 6.14 -6.48
C ALA A 24 1.23 7.07 -5.26
N VAL A 25 0.17 7.77 -4.89
CA VAL A 25 0.18 8.71 -3.76
C VAL A 25 0.36 7.97 -2.43
N GLY A 26 -0.35 6.86 -2.22
CA GLY A 26 -0.21 6.02 -1.03
C GLY A 26 1.20 5.43 -0.89
N GLY A 27 1.79 4.95 -2.00
CA GLY A 27 3.17 4.46 -2.04
C GLY A 27 4.19 5.55 -1.70
N SER A 28 4.09 6.73 -2.33
CA SER A 28 4.95 7.87 -2.03
C SER A 28 4.82 8.34 -0.59
N ALA A 29 3.59 8.42 -0.06
CA ALA A 29 3.32 8.78 1.34
C ALA A 29 3.93 7.76 2.32
N THR A 30 3.83 6.46 2.01
CA THR A 30 4.48 5.40 2.81
C THR A 30 5.99 5.57 2.82
N GLY A 31 6.59 5.79 1.64
CA GLY A 31 8.03 6.07 1.49
C GLY A 31 8.50 7.23 2.38
N TRP A 32 7.79 8.36 2.30
CA TRP A 32 8.08 9.56 3.07
C TRP A 32 7.93 9.32 4.59
N ALA A 33 6.83 8.73 5.01
CA ALA A 33 6.55 8.45 6.42
C ALA A 33 7.54 7.42 6.99
N GLY A 34 7.85 6.36 6.24
CA GLY A 34 8.82 5.35 6.64
C GLY A 34 10.21 5.94 6.83
N LYS A 35 10.67 6.80 5.91
CA LYS A 35 11.95 7.51 6.08
C LYS A 35 11.95 8.38 7.35
N LYS A 36 10.85 9.09 7.62
CA LYS A 36 10.72 9.92 8.83
C LYS A 36 10.80 9.08 10.11
N ILE A 37 10.12 7.93 10.14
CA ILE A 37 10.14 7.01 11.28
C ILE A 37 11.54 6.39 11.46
N MET A 38 12.18 5.92 10.38
CA MET A 38 13.54 5.36 10.48
C MET A 38 14.55 6.37 11.01
N ASN A 39 14.45 7.63 10.58
CA ASN A 39 15.32 8.69 11.08
C ASN A 39 15.11 8.96 12.58
N LEU A 40 13.89 8.78 13.10
CA LEU A 40 13.59 8.91 14.53
C LEU A 40 14.10 7.73 15.35
N LEU A 41 14.15 6.53 14.76
CA LEU A 41 14.67 5.33 15.42
C LEU A 41 16.20 5.32 15.53
N ALA A 42 16.90 6.14 14.73
CA ALA A 42 18.35 6.31 14.76
C ALA A 42 19.14 4.98 14.76
N ILE A 43 18.70 4.00 13.96
CA ILE A 43 19.34 2.68 13.87
C ILE A 43 20.65 2.80 13.09
N GLU A 44 21.77 2.49 13.75
CA GLU A 44 23.12 2.59 13.16
C GLU A 44 23.56 1.34 12.39
N GLN A 45 23.08 0.15 12.78
CA GLN A 45 23.46 -1.09 12.09
C GLN A 45 22.70 -1.25 10.77
N ASP A 46 23.44 -1.29 9.64
CA ASP A 46 22.86 -1.36 8.29
C ASP A 46 21.91 -2.54 8.07
N TRP A 47 22.28 -3.74 8.54
CA TRP A 47 21.44 -4.94 8.38
C TRP A 47 20.14 -4.83 9.18
N LEU A 48 20.21 -4.28 10.40
CA LEU A 48 19.05 -4.06 11.25
C LEU A 48 18.16 -2.97 10.68
N TRP A 49 18.76 -1.89 10.17
CA TRP A 49 18.06 -0.81 9.49
C TRP A 49 17.24 -1.36 8.32
N ALA A 50 17.84 -2.20 7.48
CA ALA A 50 17.18 -2.80 6.32
C ALA A 50 15.99 -3.68 6.73
N VAL A 51 16.18 -4.55 7.72
CA VAL A 51 15.11 -5.43 8.24
C VAL A 51 13.96 -4.61 8.81
N VAL A 52 14.26 -3.63 9.67
CA VAL A 52 13.23 -2.77 10.29
C VAL A 52 12.51 -1.95 9.22
N TYR A 53 13.23 -1.42 8.23
CA TYR A 53 12.64 -0.66 7.13
C TYR A 53 11.66 -1.51 6.30
N ILE A 54 12.01 -2.76 5.97
CA ILE A 54 11.14 -3.67 5.22
C ILE A 54 9.88 -4.00 6.02
N VAL A 55 10.03 -4.34 7.30
CA VAL A 55 8.89 -4.64 8.19
C VAL A 55 7.98 -3.42 8.32
N LEU A 56 8.57 -2.25 8.58
CA LEU A 56 7.87 -0.98 8.70
C LEU A 56 7.08 -0.66 7.43
N MET A 57 7.70 -0.74 6.26
CA MET A 57 7.03 -0.46 4.98
C MET A 57 5.88 -1.42 4.72
N THR A 58 6.05 -2.70 5.06
CA THR A 58 5.02 -3.73 4.88
C THR A 58 3.78 -3.45 5.73
N VAL A 59 3.96 -2.97 6.97
CA VAL A 59 2.85 -2.63 7.87
C VAL A 59 2.26 -1.25 7.57
N LEU A 60 3.10 -0.28 7.19
CA LEU A 60 2.68 1.10 6.97
C LEU A 60 1.91 1.27 5.66
N TRP A 61 2.28 0.52 4.62
CA TRP A 61 1.70 0.66 3.29
C TRP A 61 0.18 0.44 3.23
N PRO A 62 -0.39 -0.65 3.81
CA PRO A 62 -1.84 -0.85 3.84
C PRO A 62 -2.60 0.31 4.50
N LEU A 63 -2.02 0.89 5.57
CA LEU A 63 -2.61 2.02 6.29
C LEU A 63 -2.64 3.27 5.41
N MET A 64 -1.51 3.60 4.77
CA MET A 64 -1.39 4.78 3.91
C MET A 64 -2.31 4.70 2.70
N VAL A 65 -2.35 3.54 2.04
CA VAL A 65 -3.21 3.34 0.86
C VAL A 65 -4.70 3.43 1.25
N LEU A 66 -5.10 2.89 2.41
CA LEU A 66 -6.47 3.06 2.90
C LEU A 66 -6.80 4.52 3.18
N LEU A 67 -5.91 5.26 3.84
CA LEU A 67 -6.13 6.67 4.15
C LEU A 67 -6.29 7.51 2.88
N ILE A 68 -5.37 7.34 1.91
CA ILE A 68 -5.42 8.07 0.64
C ILE A 68 -6.61 7.63 -0.21
N SER A 69 -7.10 6.40 -0.08
CA SER A 69 -8.26 5.94 -0.85
C SER A 69 -9.60 6.61 -0.47
N ILE A 70 -9.67 7.28 0.69
CA ILE A 70 -10.87 7.99 1.17
C ILE A 70 -11.23 9.16 0.24
N PRO A 71 -10.35 10.16 0.01
CA PRO A 71 -10.68 11.28 -0.89
C PRO A 71 -10.89 10.85 -2.35
N PHE A 72 -10.33 9.72 -2.78
CA PHE A 72 -10.51 9.18 -4.14
C PHE A 72 -11.75 8.27 -4.29
N GLY A 73 -12.51 8.04 -3.21
CA GLY A 73 -13.69 7.18 -3.21
C GLY A 73 -13.40 5.70 -3.46
N GLN A 74 -12.15 5.26 -3.30
CA GLN A 74 -11.71 3.87 -3.55
C GLN A 74 -11.54 3.04 -2.28
N PHE A 75 -11.99 3.53 -1.11
CA PHE A 75 -11.84 2.83 0.18
C PHE A 75 -12.34 1.38 0.16
N ASN A 76 -13.56 1.14 -0.34
CA ASN A 76 -14.10 -0.22 -0.43
C ASN A 76 -13.29 -1.14 -1.35
N PHE A 77 -12.68 -0.59 -2.41
CA PHE A 77 -11.79 -1.36 -3.28
C PHE A 77 -10.53 -1.79 -2.52
N PHE A 78 -9.85 -0.84 -1.87
CA PHE A 78 -8.59 -1.10 -1.18
C PHE A 78 -8.75 -1.93 0.09
N ARG A 79 -9.82 -1.75 0.85
CA ARG A 79 -10.17 -2.60 1.99
C ARG A 79 -10.30 -4.06 1.57
N ASN A 80 -11.03 -4.32 0.48
CA ASN A 80 -11.18 -5.67 -0.07
C ASN A 80 -9.87 -6.21 -0.66
N TYR A 81 -9.07 -5.36 -1.31
CA TYR A 81 -7.77 -5.72 -1.85
C TYR A 81 -6.79 -6.16 -0.74
N ILE A 82 -6.68 -5.36 0.32
CA ILE A 82 -5.82 -5.63 1.47
C ILE A 82 -6.29 -6.88 2.22
N ARG A 83 -7.61 -7.04 2.43
CA ARG A 83 -8.15 -8.25 3.04
C ARG A 83 -7.74 -9.52 2.27
N LYS A 84 -7.92 -9.53 0.95
CA LYS A 84 -7.50 -10.64 0.08
C LYS A 84 -5.99 -10.88 0.09
N LEU A 85 -5.19 -9.82 0.30
CA LEU A 85 -3.74 -9.91 0.39
C LEU A 85 -3.32 -10.52 1.74
N GLY A 86 -3.98 -10.13 2.83
CA GLY A 86 -3.80 -10.72 4.16
C GLY A 86 -4.19 -12.20 4.20
N GLU A 87 -5.34 -12.57 3.62
CA GLU A 87 -5.78 -13.97 3.49
C GLU A 87 -4.72 -14.86 2.81
N LYS A 88 -3.97 -14.31 1.85
CA LYS A 88 -2.87 -15.03 1.16
C LYS A 88 -1.58 -15.09 1.98
N LEU A 89 -1.28 -14.06 2.74
CA LEU A 89 -0.07 -13.99 3.57
C LEU A 89 -0.18 -14.87 4.82
N THR A 90 -1.36 -14.93 5.42
CA THR A 90 -1.54 -15.58 6.73
C THR A 90 -1.75 -17.09 6.63
N PHE A 91 -1.83 -17.69 5.44
CA PHE A 91 -2.06 -19.15 5.28
C PHE A 91 -3.26 -19.70 6.06
N LEU A 92 -4.15 -18.82 6.56
CA LEU A 92 -5.34 -19.20 7.31
C LEU A 92 -6.49 -19.33 6.33
N ARG A 93 -6.75 -20.58 6.00
CA ARG A 93 -8.00 -21.04 5.42
C ARG A 93 -9.00 -21.34 6.53
#